data_AF-A0A1K1N862-F1
#
_entry.id   AF-A0A1K1N862-F1
#
_cell.length_a   1.000
_cell.length_b   1.000
_cell.length_c   1.000
_cell.angle_alpha   90.00
_cell.angle_beta   90.00
_cell.angle_gamma   90.00
#
_symmetry.space_group_name_H-M   'P 1'
#
loop_
_entity.id
_entity.type
_entity.pdbx_description
1 polymer ?
#
loop_
_entity_poly.entity_id
_entity_poly.type
_entity_poly.pdbx_seq_one_letter_code
_entity_poly.pdbx_strand_id
1 'polypeptide(L)' 'MHRTALVTLNMRELERLKVIQAVVDLGLRPGRAAERLGLTVRQIDR' A
#
# COMPACT_ATOMS: atom_id res chain seq x y z
N MET A 1 6.74 21.52 6.17
CA MET A 1 7.58 21.18 5.00
C MET A 1 8.16 19.79 5.22
N HIS A 2 7.82 18.81 4.39
CA HIS A 2 8.40 17.46 4.50
C HIS A 2 9.76 17.44 3.78
N ARG A 3 10.79 16.91 4.44
CA ARG A 3 12.13 16.74 3.86
C ARG A 3 12.11 15.48 2.98
N THR A 4 12.39 15.65 1.69
CA THR A 4 12.54 14.52 0.76
C THR A 4 13.83 13.78 1.07
N ALA A 5 13.74 12.46 1.27
CA ALA A 5 14.88 11.57 1.46
C ALA A 5 14.82 10.45 0.42
N LEU A 6 15.98 10.06 -0.10
CA LEU A 6 16.12 8.90 -0.99
C LEU A 6 16.36 7.65 -0.14
N VAL A 7 15.63 6.58 -0.45
CA VAL A 7 15.75 5.28 0.21
C VAL A 7 16.01 4.22 -0.84
N THR A 8 16.99 3.36 -0.62
CA THR A 8 17.24 2.18 -1.45
C THR A 8 16.26 1.10 -1.04
N LEU A 9 15.51 0.57 -2.01
CA LEU A 9 14.51 -0.47 -1.81
C LEU A 9 14.81 -1.63 -2.76
N ASN A 10 14.51 -2.85 -2.33
CA ASN A 10 14.45 -3.96 -3.27
C ASN A 10 13.13 -3.96 -4.07
N MET A 11 13.09 -4.71 -5.17
CA MET A 11 11.91 -4.75 -6.05
C MET A 11 10.64 -5.27 -5.36
N ARG A 12 10.76 -6.11 -4.32
CA ARG A 12 9.63 -6.64 -3.55
C ARG A 12 9.06 -5.60 -2.58
N GLU A 13 9.91 -4.79 -1.96
CA GLU A 13 9.52 -3.66 -1.11
C GLU A 13 8.81 -2.59 -1.94
N LEU A 14 9.33 -2.31 -3.14
CA LEU A 14 8.71 -1.38 -4.09
C LEU A 14 7.31 -1.85 -4.52
N GLU A 15 7.13 -3.13 -4.82
CA GLU A 15 5.80 -3.69 -5.15
C GLU A 15 4.82 -3.59 -3.98
N ARG A 16 5.27 -3.82 -2.74
CA ARG A 16 4.44 -3.61 -1.54
C ARG A 16 3.95 -2.18 -1.41
N LEU A 17 4.84 -1.21 -1.61
CA LEU A 17 4.50 0.21 -1.54
C LEU A 17 3.50 0.62 -2.64
N LYS A 18 3.63 0.10 -3.86
CA LYS A 18 2.66 0.34 -4.94
C LYS A 18 1.26 -0.18 -4.58
N VAL A 19 1.16 -1.35 -3.94
CA VAL A 19 -0.13 -1.86 -3.49
C VAL A 19 -0.73 -0.92 -2.44
N ILE A 20 0.05 -0.50 -1.44
CA ILE A 20 -0.40 0.45 -0.40
C ILE A 20 -0.86 1.76 -1.03
N GLN A 21 -0.07 2.32 -1.96
CA GLN A 21 -0.42 3.53 -2.71
C GLN A 21 -1.76 3.35 -3.44
N ALA A 22 -1.97 2.22 -4.11
CA ALA A 22 -3.23 1.93 -4.80
C ALA A 22 -4.44 1.72 -3.86
N VAL A 23 -4.20 1.33 -2.60
CA VAL A 23 -5.24 1.32 -1.55
C VAL A 23 -5.58 2.73 -1.10
N VAL A 24 -4.56 3.58 -0.87
CA VAL A 24 -4.72 4.96 -0.38
C VAL A 24 -5.31 5.88 -1.45
N ASP A 25 -4.97 5.68 -2.73
CA ASP A 25 -5.45 6.50 -3.86
C ASP A 25 -6.93 6.23 -4.24
N LEU A 26 -7.71 5.55 -3.39
CA LEU A 26 -9.14 5.24 -3.56
C LEU A 26 -9.50 4.41 -4.81
N GLY A 27 -8.51 3.89 -5.55
CA GLY A 27 -8.72 3.11 -6.77
C GLY A 27 -9.04 1.63 -6.54
N LEU A 28 -8.70 1.07 -5.37
CA LEU A 28 -8.94 -0.33 -5.03
C LEU A 28 -10.03 -0.47 -3.98
N ARG A 29 -11.07 -1.27 -4.29
CA ARG A 29 -12.09 -1.66 -3.31
C ARG A 29 -11.42 -2.34 -2.09
N PRO A 30 -11.88 -2.10 -0.84
CA PRO A 30 -11.26 -2.64 0.38
C PRO A 30 -11.03 -4.16 0.36
N GLY A 31 -11.94 -4.93 -0.26
CA GLY A 31 -11.77 -6.37 -0.47
C GLY A 31 -10.56 -6.75 -1.33
N ARG A 32 -10.34 -6.02 -2.44
CA ARG A 32 -9.19 -6.22 -3.34
C ARG A 32 -7.87 -5.79 -2.69
N ALA A 33 -7.91 -4.75 -1.87
CA ALA A 33 -6.79 -4.30 -1.05
C ALA A 33 -6.36 -5.35 -0.03
N ALA A 34 -7.33 -5.90 0.70
CA ALA A 34 -7.15 -6.96 1.69
C ALA A 34 -6.49 -8.21 1.08
N GLU A 35 -6.99 -8.71 -0.06
CA GLU A 35 -6.40 -9.86 -0.77
C GLU A 35 -4.94 -9.63 -1.18
N ARG A 36 -4.62 -8.46 -1.75
CA ARG A 36 -3.25 -8.16 -2.23
C ARG A 36 -2.25 -7.95 -1.10
N LEU A 37 -2.71 -7.44 0.04
CA LEU A 37 -1.86 -7.19 1.21
C LEU A 37 -1.79 -8.38 2.16
N GLY A 38 -2.60 -9.43 1.95
CA GLY A 38 -2.74 -10.54 2.89
C GLY A 38 -3.32 -10.09 4.24
N LEU A 39 -4.16 -9.05 4.22
CA LEU A 39 -4.79 -8.45 5.38
C LEU A 39 -6.29 -8.73 5.36
N THR A 40 -6.97 -8.43 6.47
CA THR A 40 -8.43 -8.47 6.52
C THR A 40 -9.03 -7.12 6.12
N VAL A 41 -10.24 -7.12 5.56
CA VAL A 41 -10.94 -5.88 5.17
C VAL A 41 -11.08 -4.90 6.35
N ARG A 42 -11.31 -5.41 7.56
CA ARG A 42 -11.38 -4.60 8.79
C ARG A 42 -10.07 -3.89 9.16
N GLN A 43 -8.93 -4.40 8.71
CA GLN A 43 -7.63 -3.74 8.91
C GLN A 43 -7.37 -2.64 7.87
N ILE A 44 -8.08 -2.67 6.73
CA ILE A 44 -8.00 -1.67 5.67
C ILE A 44 -8.99 -0.51 5.91
N ASP A 45 -10.18 -0.80 6.46
CA ASP A 45 -11.22 0.19 6.79
C ASP A 45 -10.97 1.01 8.08
N ARG A 46 -9.80 0.84 8.72
CA ARG A 46 -9.48 1.45 10.03
C ARG A 46 -8.72 2.75 9.94
#